data_AF-A0A848YGQ0-F1
#
_entry.id   AF-A0A848YGQ0-F1
#
_cell.length_a   1.000
_cell.length_b   1.000
_cell.length_c   1.000
_cell.angle_alpha   90.00
_cell.angle_beta   90.00
_cell.angle_gamma   90.00
#
_symmetry.space_group_name_H-M   'P 1'
#
loop_
_entity.id
_entity.type
_entity.pdbx_description
1 polymer ?
#
loop_
_entity_poly.entity_id
_entity_poly.type
_entity_poly.pdbx_seq_one_letter_code
_entity_poly.pdbx_strand_id
1 'polypeptide(L)' 'MAKLSHIDDKGNAHMVDVSEKEVTSRTAVAKGSVWMQAETLTMIREGLAKKGDVIGTARIAGIMAAKKTHNLI' A
#
# COMPACT_ATOMS: atom_id res chain seq x y z
N MET A 1 -15.92 17.01 18.02
CA MET A 1 -15.30 15.93 17.21
C MET A 1 -15.05 16.47 15.81
N ALA A 2 -13.92 16.16 15.18
CA ALA A 2 -13.64 16.63 13.82
C ALA A 2 -14.61 15.97 12.83
N LYS A 3 -15.17 16.76 11.90
CA LYS A 3 -16.06 16.26 10.84
C LYS A 3 -15.27 15.34 9.91
N LEU A 4 -15.81 14.16 9.61
CA LEU A 4 -15.20 13.23 8.65
C LEU A 4 -15.28 13.84 7.24
N SER A 5 -14.18 13.85 6.49
CA SER A 5 -14.16 14.46 5.16
C SER A 5 -14.67 13.52 4.06
N HIS A 6 -14.48 12.20 4.19
CA HIS A 6 -14.90 11.23 3.17
C HIS A 6 -16.38 10.78 3.28
N ILE A 7 -17.13 11.31 4.23
CA ILE A 7 -18.52 10.95 4.50
C ILE A 7 -19.39 12.21 4.35
N ASP A 8 -20.48 12.11 3.60
CA ASP A 8 -21.44 13.20 3.40
C ASP A 8 -22.34 13.41 4.64
N ASP A 9 -23.17 14.45 4.63
CA ASP A 9 -24.06 14.77 5.76
C ASP A 9 -25.18 13.74 5.96
N LYS A 10 -25.37 12.82 5.01
CA LYS A 10 -26.33 11.69 5.07
C LYS A 10 -25.65 10.38 5.50
N GLY A 11 -24.33 10.37 5.72
CA GLY A 11 -23.56 9.19 6.11
C GLY A 11 -23.00 8.35 4.95
N ASN A 12 -23.11 8.80 3.69
CA ASN A 12 -22.59 8.07 2.53
C ASN A 12 -21.13 8.44 2.22
N ALA A 13 -20.37 7.49 1.67
CA ALA A 13 -19.04 7.76 1.17
C ALA A 13 -19.07 8.66 -0.07
N HIS A 14 -18.18 9.66 -0.12
CA HIS A 14 -17.99 10.50 -1.29
C HIS A 14 -16.52 10.88 -1.47
N MET A 15 -16.14 11.23 -2.70
CA MET A 15 -14.81 11.75 -3.01
C MET A 15 -14.75 13.24 -2.67
N VAL A 16 -13.78 13.61 -1.84
CA VAL A 16 -13.57 15.01 -1.44
C VAL A 16 -13.01 15.80 -2.61
N ASP A 17 -13.63 16.91 -2.95
CA ASP A 17 -13.06 17.84 -3.92
C ASP A 17 -11.81 18.51 -3.33
N VAL A 18 -10.72 18.50 -4.09
CA VAL A 18 -9.42 19.05 -3.72
C VAL A 18 -8.90 20.04 -4.76
N SER A 19 -9.75 20.46 -5.72
CA SER A 19 -9.37 21.28 -6.87
C SER A 19 -8.78 22.65 -6.49
N GLU A 20 -9.22 23.23 -5.37
CA GLU A 20 -8.74 24.53 -4.87
C GLU A 20 -7.45 24.44 -4.04
N LYS A 21 -6.92 23.23 -3.80
CA LYS A 21 -5.70 23.06 -2.99
C LYS A 21 -4.47 23.27 -3.85
N GLU A 22 -3.56 24.11 -3.36
CA GLU A 22 -2.24 24.31 -3.97
C GLU A 22 -1.45 23.00 -4.10
N VAL A 23 -0.82 22.81 -5.26
CA VAL A 23 0.03 21.65 -5.54
C VAL A 23 1.35 21.82 -4.80
N THR A 24 1.67 20.86 -3.93
CA THR A 24 2.91 20.83 -3.16
C THR A 24 3.58 19.46 -3.24
N SER A 25 4.90 19.41 -3.03
CA SER A 25 5.61 18.13 -2.91
C SER A 25 5.21 17.45 -1.60
N ARG A 26 4.77 16.19 -1.70
CA ARG A 26 4.29 15.40 -0.56
C ARG A 26 4.93 14.02 -0.57
N THR A 27 5.36 13.57 0.62
CA THR A 27 5.95 12.25 0.83
C THR A 27 5.25 11.56 1.98
N ALA A 28 4.99 10.27 1.83
CA ALA A 28 4.46 9.41 2.88
C ALA A 28 5.30 8.12 2.99
N VAL A 29 5.51 7.64 4.21
CA VAL A 29 6.26 6.40 4.50
C VAL A 29 5.36 5.45 5.28
N ALA A 30 5.22 4.22 4.79
CA ALA A 30 4.50 3.14 5.46
C ALA A 30 5.41 1.92 5.63
N LYS A 31 5.12 1.09 6.65
CA LYS A 31 5.84 -0.16 6.91
C LYS A 31 4.86 -1.31 7.14
N GLY A 32 5.27 -2.52 6.76
CA GLY A 32 4.54 -3.75 7.00
C GLY A 32 5.51 -4.90 7.26
N SER A 33 5.00 -6.02 7.78
CA SER A 33 5.81 -7.21 8.04
C SER A 33 4.99 -8.46 7.79
N VAL A 34 5.66 -9.51 7.31
CA VAL A 34 5.06 -10.83 7.09
C VAL A 34 5.71 -11.79 8.08
N TRP A 35 4.89 -12.37 8.94
CA TRP A 35 5.32 -13.38 9.90
C TRP A 35 5.32 -14.74 9.22
N MET A 36 6.35 -15.53 9.46
CA MET A 36 6.55 -16.85 8.85
C MET A 36 7.40 -17.73 9.75
N GLN A 37 7.47 -19.02 9.43
CA GLN A 37 8.35 -19.97 10.10
C GLN A 37 9.83 -19.64 9.80
N ALA A 38 10.72 -19.98 10.72
CA ALA A 38 12.16 -19.68 10.60
C ALA A 38 12.76 -20.33 9.34
N GLU A 39 12.36 -21.57 9.04
CA GLU A 39 12.83 -22.32 7.87
C GLU A 39 12.40 -21.65 6.57
N THR A 40 11.22 -21.00 6.56
CA THR A 40 10.75 -20.24 5.39
C THR A 40 11.63 -19.02 5.16
N LEU A 41 11.97 -18.28 6.22
CA LEU A 41 12.84 -17.13 6.11
C LEU A 41 14.24 -17.51 5.62
N THR A 42 14.80 -18.62 6.13
CA THR A 42 16.09 -19.15 5.67
C THR A 42 16.04 -19.51 4.20
N MET A 43 15.03 -20.28 3.77
CA MET A 43 14.84 -20.65 2.36
C MET A 43 14.77 -19.42 1.43
N ILE A 44 14.08 -18.36 1.86
CA ILE A 44 13.98 -17.11 1.09
C ILE A 44 15.35 -16.41 0.99
N ARG A 45 16.08 -16.33 2.10
CA ARG A 45 17.40 -15.67 2.15
C ARG A 45 18.46 -16.41 1.32
N GLU A 46 18.37 -17.73 1.28
CA GLU A 46 19.28 -18.59 0.50
C GLU A 46 18.87 -18.71 -0.98
N GLY A 47 17.74 -18.11 -1.38
CA GLY A 47 17.26 -18.18 -2.76
C GLY A 47 16.73 -19.55 -3.18
N LEU A 48 16.42 -20.43 -2.21
CA LEU A 48 15.96 -21.81 -2.43
C LEU A 48 14.44 -21.92 -2.59
N ALA A 49 13.74 -20.79 -2.71
CA ALA A 49 12.30 -20.78 -2.89
C ALA A 49 11.91 -21.41 -4.23
N LYS A 50 10.98 -22.37 -4.21
CA LYS A 50 10.50 -23.09 -5.42
C LYS A 50 9.96 -22.18 -6.53
N LYS A 51 9.55 -20.96 -6.18
CA LYS A 51 8.96 -19.97 -7.10
C LYS A 51 9.99 -18.96 -7.64
N GLY A 52 11.27 -19.11 -7.32
CA GLY A 52 12.33 -18.16 -7.66
C GLY A 52 12.42 -17.00 -6.68
N ASP A 53 12.87 -15.83 -7.16
CA ASP A 53 13.07 -14.64 -6.33
C ASP A 53 11.75 -14.02 -5.83
N VAL A 54 11.36 -14.41 -4.62
CA VAL A 54 10.13 -13.93 -3.98
C VAL A 54 10.22 -12.47 -3.51
N ILE A 55 11.41 -11.98 -3.14
CA ILE A 55 11.58 -10.62 -2.62
C ILE A 55 11.60 -9.62 -3.78
N GLY A 56 12.30 -9.93 -4.87
CA GLY A 56 12.28 -9.13 -6.10
C GLY A 56 10.87 -9.04 -6.68
N THR A 57 10.17 -10.17 -6.74
CA THR A 57 8.76 -10.22 -7.19
C THR A 57 7.86 -9.35 -6.29
N ALA A 58 7.99 -9.46 -4.96
CA ALA A 58 7.21 -8.66 -4.02
C ALA A 58 7.47 -7.14 -4.15
N ARG A 59 8.71 -6.75 -4.44
CA ARG A 59 9.08 -5.34 -4.67
C ARG A 59 8.37 -4.77 -5.90
N ILE A 60 8.39 -5.50 -7.02
CA ILE A 60 7.71 -5.07 -8.25
C ILE A 60 6.21 -4.99 -8.02
N ALA A 61 5.63 -6.00 -7.35
CA ALA A 61 4.21 -6.00 -6.98
C ALA A 61 3.83 -4.78 -6.13
N GLY A 62 4.63 -4.43 -5.10
CA GLY A 62 4.38 -3.26 -4.26
C GLY A 62 4.42 -1.94 -5.03
N ILE A 63 5.38 -1.75 -5.93
CA ILE A 63 5.47 -0.54 -6.78
C ILE A 63 4.26 -0.45 -7.71
N MET A 64 3.83 -1.57 -8.31
CA MET A 64 2.65 -1.60 -9.16
C MET A 64 1.37 -1.31 -8.37
N ALA A 65 1.23 -1.90 -7.18
CA ALA A 65 0.09 -1.68 -6.29
C ALA A 65 -0.03 -0.20 -5.89
N ALA A 66 1.08 0.46 -5.52
CA ALA A 66 1.08 1.87 -5.17
C ALA A 66 0.49 2.76 -6.29
N LYS A 67 0.84 2.49 -7.55
CA LYS A 67 0.31 3.21 -8.72
C LYS A 67 -1.15 2.90 -9.04
N LYS A 68 -1.68 1.77 -8.56
CA LYS A 68 -3.05 1.31 -8.79
C LYS A 68 -4.01 1.59 -7.63
N THR A 69 -3.54 2.22 -6.55
CA THR A 69 -4.31 2.50 -5.34
C THR A 69 -5.68 3.13 -5.62
N HIS A 70 -5.78 4.10 -6.54
CA HIS A 70 -7.03 4.77 -6.90
C HIS A 70 -8.09 3.88 -7.58
N ASN A 71 -7.71 2.69 -8.06
CA ASN A 71 -8.67 1.70 -8.57
C ASN A 71 -9.08 0.70 -7.49
N LEU A 72 -8.34 0.64 -6.37
CA LEU A 72 -8.55 -0.32 -5.29
C LEU A 72 -9.29 0.31 -4.11
N ILE A 73 -9.09 1.61 -3.88
CA ILE A 73 -9.63 2.42 -2.78
C ILE A 73 -10.36 3.63 -3.35
#